data_AF-A0A3B9P321-F1
#
_entry.id   AF-A0A3B9P321-F1
#
_cell.length_a   1.000
_cell.length_b   1.000
_cell.length_c   1.000
_cell.angle_alpha   90.00
_cell.angle_beta   90.00
_cell.angle_gamma   90.00
#
_symmetry.space_group_name_H-M   'P 1'
#
loop_
_entity.id
_entity.type
_entity.pdbx_description
1 polymer ?
#
loop_
_entity_poly.entity_id
_entity_poly.type
_entity_poly.pdbx_seq_one_letter_code
_entity_poly.pdbx_strand_id
1 'polypeptide(L)'
;MLLASCGRDTIVPVDNFPADSTITQVELENYINRTHIALLNRKPTASEFSQSIQRLDINRYDRDIRDAYITSIQDMQRSRWAVWQFLSDRILDGTDTADVYWSAQRYQQRVNNSSTQTEQDYWQGLLDRTNNNIATLNGWYSNDSTFDALIGWMVRMPVYDEINMGTENFVVSIYQHFYHRYPTDHELEQASDMVDRQWGLLYGTNGNSKADFIGIFTTQGEFKQGIIINVFESYLNRLPTTVESDRFLNHLSDGWDYQKLQRYLLTDSEFVNG
;
A
#
# COMPACT_ATOMS: atom_id res chain seq x y z
N MET A 1 -18.93 -1.95 55.13
CA MET A 1 -17.79 -2.35 54.28
C MET A 1 -18.38 -3.09 53.08
N LEU A 2 -18.35 -2.40 51.93
CA LEU A 2 -18.51 -2.82 50.53
C LEU A 2 -19.64 -3.80 50.13
N LEU A 3 -20.69 -3.20 49.56
CA LEU A 3 -21.64 -3.82 48.61
C LEU A 3 -20.92 -4.03 47.27
N ALA A 4 -20.85 -5.27 46.78
CA ALA A 4 -20.41 -5.58 45.42
C ALA A 4 -21.65 -5.71 44.51
N SER A 5 -22.02 -4.60 43.87
CA SER A 5 -22.91 -4.61 42.70
C SER A 5 -22.03 -4.75 41.46
N CYS A 6 -22.02 -5.93 40.86
CA CYS A 6 -21.39 -6.16 39.57
C CYS A 6 -22.35 -5.59 38.50
N GLY A 7 -22.12 -4.33 38.11
CA GLY A 7 -22.71 -3.76 36.91
C GLY A 7 -22.19 -4.54 35.71
N ARG A 8 -23.10 -5.16 34.97
CA ARG A 8 -22.80 -5.83 33.71
C ARG A 8 -22.37 -4.75 32.73
N ASP A 9 -21.07 -4.63 32.47
CA ASP A 9 -20.55 -3.81 31.38
C ASP A 9 -21.14 -4.35 30.07
N THR A 10 -22.20 -3.70 29.62
CA THR A 10 -22.66 -3.81 28.25
C THR A 10 -21.55 -3.23 27.39
N ILE A 11 -20.78 -4.11 26.75
CA ILE A 11 -19.97 -3.77 25.58
C ILE A 11 -20.95 -3.17 24.59
N VAL A 12 -20.97 -1.84 24.49
CA VAL A 12 -21.69 -1.14 23.44
C VAL A 12 -20.93 -1.45 22.15
N PRO A 13 -21.58 -2.03 21.13
CA PRO A 13 -20.96 -2.13 19.82
C PRO A 13 -20.62 -0.70 19.37
N VAL A 14 -19.34 -0.41 19.11
CA VAL A 14 -18.87 0.81 18.45
C VAL A 14 -19.25 0.74 16.96
N ASP A 15 -20.54 0.58 16.69
CA ASP A 15 -21.10 0.61 15.33
C ASP A 15 -22.53 1.19 15.31
N ASN A 16 -23.10 1.56 16.45
CA ASN A 16 -24.29 2.42 16.51
C ASN A 16 -23.99 3.60 17.41
N PHE A 17 -23.31 4.60 16.85
CA PHE A 17 -23.35 5.95 17.40
C PHE A 17 -24.83 6.35 17.57
N PRO A 18 -25.22 7.00 18.68
CA PRO A 18 -26.47 7.75 18.72
C PRO A 18 -26.48 8.69 17.52
N ALA A 19 -27.62 8.82 16.84
CA ALA A 19 -27.79 9.78 15.76
C ALA A 19 -27.67 11.21 16.33
N ASP A 20 -26.46 11.67 16.64
CA ASP A 20 -26.19 13.09 16.79
C ASP A 20 -25.98 13.65 15.37
N SER A 21 -27.06 14.24 14.89
CA SER A 21 -27.52 14.15 13.51
C SER A 21 -27.21 15.41 12.70
N THR A 22 -25.99 15.95 12.74
CA THR A 22 -25.60 17.00 11.78
C THR A 22 -24.12 16.93 11.37
N ILE A 23 -23.80 16.25 10.26
CA ILE A 23 -22.61 16.62 9.47
C ILE A 23 -22.98 17.98 8.89
N THR A 24 -22.36 19.02 9.44
CA THR A 24 -22.53 20.39 8.99
C THR A 24 -22.09 20.53 7.54
N GLN A 25 -22.56 21.58 6.87
CA GLN A 25 -22.08 21.92 5.53
C GLN A 25 -20.55 21.99 5.50
N VAL A 26 -19.95 22.61 6.53
CA VAL A 26 -18.50 22.81 6.64
C VAL A 26 -17.75 21.48 6.77
N GLU A 27 -18.24 20.55 7.59
CA GLU A 27 -17.64 19.21 7.71
C GLU A 27 -17.71 18.43 6.40
N LEU A 28 -18.83 18.52 5.68
CA LEU A 28 -18.96 17.87 4.38
C LEU A 28 -17.97 18.44 3.34
N GLU A 29 -17.83 19.76 3.29
CA GLU A 29 -16.88 20.44 2.41
C GLU A 29 -15.43 20.07 2.76
N ASN A 30 -15.09 19.99 4.04
CA ASN A 30 -13.79 19.54 4.52
C ASN A 30 -13.54 18.08 4.16
N TYR A 31 -14.52 17.19 4.36
CA TYR A 31 -14.45 15.79 3.98
C TYR A 31 -14.17 15.62 2.48
N ILE A 32 -14.89 16.35 1.61
CA ILE A 32 -14.66 16.31 0.15
C ILE A 32 -13.23 16.74 -0.18
N ASN A 33 -12.78 17.87 0.39
CA ASN A 33 -11.43 18.38 0.15
C ASN A 33 -10.36 17.37 0.61
N ARG A 34 -10.49 16.83 1.83
CA ARG A 34 -9.56 15.84 2.39
C ARG A 34 -9.56 14.55 1.57
N THR A 35 -10.71 14.07 1.14
CA THR A 35 -10.83 12.87 0.27
C THR A 35 -10.10 13.07 -1.05
N HIS A 36 -10.30 14.21 -1.72
CA HIS A 36 -9.61 14.52 -2.98
C HIS A 36 -8.09 14.66 -2.78
N ILE A 37 -7.65 15.30 -1.70
CA ILE A 37 -6.21 15.41 -1.39
C ILE A 37 -5.63 14.02 -1.15
N ALA A 38 -6.28 13.21 -0.30
CA ALA A 38 -5.85 11.88 0.08
C ALA A 38 -5.79 10.90 -1.09
N LEU A 39 -6.72 11.00 -2.05
CA LEU A 39 -6.83 10.07 -3.17
C LEU A 39 -6.20 10.57 -4.47
N LEU A 40 -6.06 11.89 -4.70
CA LEU A 40 -5.62 12.47 -5.97
C LEU A 40 -4.41 13.40 -5.87
N ASN A 41 -3.89 13.61 -4.65
CA ASN A 41 -2.84 14.59 -4.34
C ASN A 41 -3.18 16.01 -4.81
N ARG A 42 -4.46 16.39 -4.78
CA ARG A 42 -4.92 17.76 -5.11
C ARG A 42 -6.30 18.05 -4.53
N LYS A 43 -6.64 19.34 -4.44
CA LYS A 43 -8.01 19.78 -4.19
C LYS A 43 -8.93 19.47 -5.37
N PRO A 44 -10.25 19.30 -5.14
CA PRO A 44 -11.23 19.20 -6.21
C PRO A 44 -11.28 20.48 -7.02
N THR A 45 -11.58 20.36 -8.31
CA THR A 45 -12.01 21.50 -9.13
C THR A 45 -13.40 21.98 -8.70
N ALA A 46 -13.80 23.19 -9.09
CA ALA A 46 -15.13 23.70 -8.76
C ALA A 46 -16.28 22.79 -9.24
N SER A 47 -16.09 22.15 -10.42
CA SER A 47 -17.07 21.20 -10.96
C SER A 47 -17.13 19.90 -10.16
N GLU A 48 -15.97 19.31 -9.86
CA GLU A 48 -15.90 18.09 -9.03
C GLU A 48 -16.49 18.34 -7.64
N PHE A 49 -16.15 19.46 -7.01
CA PHE A 49 -16.66 19.82 -5.69
C PHE A 49 -18.18 19.95 -5.68
N SER A 50 -18.76 20.65 -6.67
CA SER A 50 -20.21 20.79 -6.80
C SER A 50 -20.91 19.43 -7.02
N GLN A 51 -20.31 18.55 -7.82
CA GLN A 51 -20.83 17.19 -8.03
C GLN A 51 -20.74 16.32 -6.77
N SER A 52 -19.63 16.41 -6.04
CA SER A 52 -19.44 15.68 -4.78
C SER A 52 -20.45 16.10 -3.72
N ILE A 53 -20.72 17.41 -3.59
CA ILE A 53 -21.78 17.92 -2.71
C ILE A 53 -23.13 17.34 -3.13
N GLN A 54 -23.52 17.43 -4.41
CA GLN A 54 -24.81 16.90 -4.88
C GLN A 54 -24.99 15.41 -4.59
N ARG A 55 -23.91 14.61 -4.68
CA ARG A 55 -23.95 13.18 -4.38
C ARG A 55 -24.10 12.89 -2.89
N LEU A 56 -23.31 13.57 -2.06
CA LEU A 56 -23.25 13.31 -0.62
C LEU A 56 -24.40 13.96 0.16
N ASP A 57 -25.00 15.02 -0.38
CA ASP A 57 -26.11 15.73 0.28
C ASP A 57 -27.45 14.98 0.19
N ILE A 58 -27.52 13.90 -0.61
CA ILE A 58 -28.68 12.99 -0.66
C ILE A 58 -28.94 12.40 0.73
N ASN A 59 -27.89 11.88 1.37
CA ASN A 59 -27.87 11.47 2.76
C ASN A 59 -26.43 11.44 3.26
N ARG A 60 -26.03 12.47 4.02
CA ARG A 60 -24.65 12.68 4.48
C ARG A 60 -24.12 11.53 5.34
N TYR A 61 -25.01 10.79 6.01
CA TYR A 61 -24.67 9.70 6.92
C TYR A 61 -24.56 8.35 6.24
N ASP A 62 -25.14 8.21 5.06
CA ASP A 62 -25.19 6.95 4.36
C ASP A 62 -23.79 6.50 3.94
N ARG A 63 -23.35 5.41 4.55
CA ARG A 63 -22.02 4.85 4.28
C ARG A 63 -21.93 4.30 2.87
N ASP A 64 -23.02 3.77 2.32
CA ASP A 64 -23.04 3.21 0.97
C ASP A 64 -22.94 4.33 -0.07
N ILE A 65 -23.55 5.51 0.20
CA ILE A 65 -23.35 6.71 -0.65
C ILE A 65 -21.89 7.16 -0.60
N ARG A 66 -21.25 7.20 0.58
CA ARG A 66 -19.82 7.54 0.69
C ARG A 66 -18.93 6.50 0.01
N ASP A 67 -19.25 5.22 0.13
CA ASP A 67 -18.54 4.12 -0.52
C ASP A 67 -18.59 4.26 -2.05
N ALA A 68 -19.77 4.52 -2.61
CA ALA A 68 -19.93 4.77 -4.05
C ALA A 68 -19.18 6.03 -4.50
N TYR A 69 -19.20 7.10 -3.69
CA TYR A 69 -18.45 8.33 -3.94
C TYR A 69 -16.94 8.07 -3.99
N ILE A 70 -16.38 7.41 -2.98
CA ILE A 70 -14.94 7.11 -2.90
C ILE A 70 -14.53 6.16 -4.02
N THR A 71 -15.31 5.12 -4.30
CA THR A 71 -15.06 4.19 -5.40
C THR A 71 -14.92 4.95 -6.72
N SER A 72 -15.80 5.92 -6.99
CA SER A 72 -15.72 6.73 -8.21
C SER A 72 -14.43 7.56 -8.34
N ILE A 73 -13.79 7.90 -7.22
CA ILE A 73 -12.48 8.58 -7.20
C ILE A 73 -11.35 7.56 -7.34
N GLN A 74 -11.42 6.43 -6.64
CA GLN A 74 -10.42 5.34 -6.73
C GLN A 74 -10.29 4.77 -8.15
N ASP A 75 -11.39 4.74 -8.90
CA ASP A 75 -11.41 4.28 -10.29
C ASP A 75 -10.70 5.23 -11.27
N MET A 76 -10.46 6.48 -10.86
CA MET A 76 -9.70 7.41 -11.69
C MET A 76 -8.24 6.96 -11.79
N GLN A 77 -7.69 6.98 -13.00
CA GLN A 77 -6.26 6.71 -13.23
C GLN A 77 -5.35 7.59 -12.35
N ARG A 78 -5.76 8.84 -12.09
CA ARG A 78 -5.02 9.75 -11.20
C ARG A 78 -4.94 9.23 -9.76
N SER A 79 -5.98 8.57 -9.25
CA SER A 79 -5.94 7.99 -7.91
C SER A 79 -4.96 6.83 -7.83
N ARG A 80 -4.99 5.98 -8.86
CA ARG A 80 -4.02 4.90 -9.04
C ARG A 80 -2.58 5.42 -9.16
N TRP A 81 -2.37 6.55 -9.84
CA TRP A 81 -1.07 7.24 -9.91
C TRP A 81 -0.63 7.81 -8.56
N ALA A 82 -1.54 8.39 -7.77
CA ALA A 82 -1.23 8.89 -6.44
C ALA A 82 -0.73 7.78 -5.50
N VAL A 83 -1.32 6.58 -5.59
CA VAL A 83 -0.85 5.39 -4.86
C VAL A 83 0.58 5.00 -5.29
N TRP A 84 0.85 4.96 -6.59
CA TRP A 84 2.20 4.65 -7.08
C TRP A 84 3.22 5.71 -6.63
N GLN A 85 2.85 6.99 -6.70
CA GLN A 85 3.73 8.09 -6.25
C GLN A 85 4.07 7.95 -4.77
N PHE A 86 3.07 7.70 -3.92
CA PHE A 86 3.29 7.44 -2.49
C PHE A 86 4.27 6.28 -2.24
N LEU A 87 4.10 5.18 -2.98
CA LEU A 87 5.03 4.06 -2.89
C LEU A 87 6.42 4.43 -3.39
N SER A 88 6.54 5.24 -4.45
CA SER A 88 7.82 5.64 -5.00
C SER A 88 8.58 6.56 -4.04
N ASP A 89 7.90 7.52 -3.43
CA ASP A 89 8.47 8.40 -2.42
C ASP A 89 8.99 7.60 -1.21
N ARG A 90 8.27 6.55 -0.82
CA ARG A 90 8.64 5.70 0.33
C ARG A 90 9.74 4.69 0.03
N ILE A 91 9.71 4.06 -1.15
CA ILE A 91 10.49 2.84 -1.45
C ILE A 91 11.64 3.17 -2.42
N LEU A 92 11.44 4.10 -3.35
CA LEU A 92 12.35 4.41 -4.46
C LEU A 92 12.92 5.83 -4.38
N ASP A 93 12.90 6.46 -3.21
CA ASP A 93 13.40 7.81 -2.98
C ASP A 93 12.82 8.86 -3.95
N GLY A 94 11.52 8.70 -4.28
CA GLY A 94 10.80 9.63 -5.15
C GLY A 94 11.14 9.52 -6.65
N THR A 95 11.74 8.40 -7.07
CA THR A 95 12.00 8.12 -8.50
C THR A 95 10.73 8.32 -9.33
N ASP A 96 10.80 9.14 -10.38
CA ASP A 96 9.65 9.38 -11.24
C ASP A 96 9.54 8.33 -12.36
N THR A 97 8.38 8.23 -13.00
CA THR A 97 8.19 7.27 -14.10
C THR A 97 9.08 7.54 -15.30
N ALA A 98 9.46 8.81 -15.54
CA ALA A 98 10.34 9.15 -16.66
C ALA A 98 11.72 8.51 -16.45
N ASP A 99 12.29 8.60 -15.24
CA ASP A 99 13.55 7.95 -14.90
C ASP A 99 13.50 6.42 -15.07
N VAL A 100 12.36 5.81 -14.73
CA VAL A 100 12.12 4.37 -14.98
C VAL A 100 12.15 4.05 -16.47
N TYR A 101 11.43 4.82 -17.30
CA TYR A 101 11.42 4.63 -18.75
C TYR A 101 12.79 4.89 -19.39
N TRP A 102 13.51 5.91 -18.94
CA TRP A 102 14.86 6.22 -19.41
C TRP A 102 15.85 5.12 -19.04
N SER A 103 15.72 4.56 -17.84
CA SER A 103 16.51 3.40 -17.40
C SER A 103 16.26 2.18 -18.28
N ALA A 104 15.00 1.87 -18.61
CA ALA A 104 14.66 0.77 -19.53
C ALA A 104 15.31 0.97 -20.91
N GLN A 105 15.22 2.17 -21.48
CA GLN A 105 15.85 2.47 -22.77
C GLN A 105 17.37 2.33 -22.71
N ARG A 106 18.00 2.81 -21.64
CA ARG A 106 19.44 2.67 -21.41
C ARG A 106 19.86 1.20 -21.32
N TYR A 107 19.13 0.37 -20.57
CA TYR A 107 19.42 -1.06 -20.46
C TYR A 107 19.23 -1.77 -21.80
N GLN A 108 18.20 -1.46 -22.57
CA GLN A 108 18.00 -2.00 -23.91
C GLN A 108 19.17 -1.67 -24.86
N GLN A 109 19.69 -0.44 -24.81
CA GLN A 109 20.87 -0.07 -25.60
C GLN A 109 22.11 -0.87 -25.18
N ARG A 110 22.29 -1.14 -23.89
CA ARG A 110 23.39 -1.96 -23.38
C ARG A 110 23.27 -3.42 -23.83
N VAL A 111 22.06 -4.00 -23.78
CA VAL A 111 21.78 -5.34 -24.32
C VAL A 111 22.19 -5.43 -25.79
N ASN A 112 21.80 -4.44 -26.60
CA ASN A 112 22.06 -4.45 -28.05
C ASN A 112 23.55 -4.27 -28.39
N ASN A 113 24.31 -3.60 -27.53
CA ASN A 113 25.73 -3.31 -27.72
C ASN A 113 26.67 -4.22 -26.93
N SER A 114 26.13 -5.24 -26.24
CA SER A 114 26.91 -6.16 -25.42
C SER A 114 27.88 -6.98 -26.27
N SER A 115 29.11 -7.12 -25.78
CA SER A 115 30.18 -7.82 -26.50
C SER A 115 30.30 -9.30 -26.14
N THR A 116 29.70 -9.69 -25.02
CA THR A 116 29.71 -11.07 -24.48
C THR A 116 28.31 -11.47 -24.04
N GLN A 117 28.04 -12.78 -24.01
CA GLN A 117 26.76 -13.30 -23.52
C GLN A 117 26.53 -12.93 -22.05
N THR A 118 27.57 -13.03 -21.21
CA THR A 118 27.47 -12.70 -19.78
C THR A 118 27.09 -11.23 -19.55
N GLU A 119 27.68 -10.31 -20.31
CA GLU A 119 27.31 -8.90 -20.26
C GLU A 119 25.86 -8.69 -20.71
N GLN A 120 25.46 -9.35 -21.81
CA GLN A 120 24.10 -9.28 -22.32
C GLN A 120 23.07 -9.78 -21.29
N ASP A 121 23.32 -10.92 -20.66
CA ASP A 121 22.44 -11.53 -19.67
C ASP A 121 22.26 -10.63 -18.44
N TYR A 122 23.33 -9.96 -18.01
CA TYR A 122 23.27 -8.99 -16.91
C TYR A 122 22.36 -7.80 -17.24
N TRP A 123 22.58 -7.16 -18.40
CA TRP A 123 21.76 -6.01 -18.82
C TRP A 123 20.31 -6.42 -19.11
N GLN A 124 20.11 -7.62 -19.67
CA GLN A 124 18.77 -8.16 -19.90
C GLN A 124 18.03 -8.36 -18.58
N GLY A 125 18.68 -8.89 -17.55
CA GLY A 125 18.07 -9.03 -16.23
C GLY A 125 17.71 -7.69 -15.55
N LEU A 126 18.42 -6.60 -15.84
CA LEU A 126 18.03 -5.26 -15.40
C LEU A 126 16.82 -4.74 -16.19
N LEU A 127 16.88 -4.87 -17.52
CA LEU A 127 15.80 -4.49 -18.42
C LEU A 127 14.48 -5.20 -18.09
N ASP A 128 14.53 -6.50 -17.87
CA ASP A 128 13.35 -7.31 -17.57
C ASP A 128 12.68 -6.86 -16.27
N ARG A 129 13.46 -6.59 -15.22
CA ARG A 129 12.92 -6.09 -13.94
C ARG A 129 12.25 -4.73 -14.09
N THR A 130 12.88 -3.81 -14.84
CA THR A 130 12.30 -2.48 -15.13
C THR A 130 11.04 -2.60 -15.98
N ASN A 131 11.05 -3.43 -17.03
CA ASN A 131 9.89 -3.63 -17.90
C ASN A 131 8.72 -4.31 -17.17
N ASN A 132 8.99 -5.26 -16.28
CA ASN A 132 7.95 -5.86 -15.44
C ASN A 132 7.34 -4.85 -14.47
N ASN A 133 8.14 -3.94 -13.90
CA ASN A 133 7.60 -2.83 -13.10
C ASN A 133 6.68 -1.92 -13.91
N ILE A 134 7.11 -1.51 -15.11
CA ILE A 134 6.30 -0.71 -16.05
C ILE A 134 5.00 -1.44 -16.41
N ALA A 135 5.08 -2.73 -16.75
CA ALA A 135 3.91 -3.54 -17.09
C ALA A 135 2.93 -3.66 -15.91
N THR A 136 3.46 -3.84 -14.70
CA THR A 136 2.66 -3.90 -13.46
C THR A 136 1.98 -2.57 -13.16
N LEU A 137 2.65 -1.44 -13.40
CA LEU A 137 2.04 -0.11 -13.27
C LEU A 137 0.91 0.10 -14.28
N ASN A 138 1.11 -0.31 -15.53
CA ASN A 138 0.06 -0.24 -16.54
C ASN A 138 -1.13 -1.15 -16.19
N GLY A 139 -0.85 -2.37 -15.71
CA GLY A 139 -1.87 -3.29 -15.19
C GLY A 139 -2.60 -2.71 -13.97
N TRP A 140 -1.89 -1.98 -13.10
CA TRP A 140 -2.52 -1.28 -11.99
C TRP A 140 -3.50 -0.22 -12.50
N TYR A 141 -3.14 0.57 -13.53
CA TYR A 141 -4.05 1.53 -14.13
C TYR A 141 -5.30 0.89 -14.77
N SER A 142 -5.16 -0.29 -15.38
CA SER A 142 -6.27 -1.02 -16.00
C SER A 142 -7.04 -1.94 -15.04
N ASN A 143 -6.64 -2.01 -13.77
CA ASN A 143 -7.21 -2.92 -12.77
C ASN A 143 -6.91 -4.43 -12.99
N ASP A 144 -5.83 -4.72 -13.71
CA ASP A 144 -5.33 -6.08 -13.99
C ASP A 144 -4.18 -6.51 -13.05
N SER A 145 -3.68 -5.61 -12.20
CA SER A 145 -2.62 -5.89 -11.23
C SER A 145 -3.03 -5.51 -9.81
N THR A 146 -2.40 -6.13 -8.82
CA THR A 146 -2.64 -5.88 -7.40
C THR A 146 -1.64 -4.90 -6.79
N PHE A 147 -2.00 -4.36 -5.63
CA PHE A 147 -1.11 -3.52 -4.82
C PHE A 147 0.16 -4.27 -4.38
N ASP A 148 0.02 -5.56 -4.02
CA ASP A 148 1.16 -6.40 -3.62
C ASP A 148 2.13 -6.64 -4.79
N ALA A 149 1.60 -6.80 -6.01
CA ALA A 149 2.40 -6.93 -7.21
C ALA A 149 3.17 -5.64 -7.52
N LEU A 150 2.55 -4.46 -7.32
CA LEU A 150 3.24 -3.18 -7.45
C LEU A 150 4.44 -3.12 -6.51
N ILE A 151 4.24 -3.35 -5.21
CA ILE A 151 5.31 -3.36 -4.21
C ILE A 151 6.40 -4.36 -4.61
N GLY A 152 6.00 -5.59 -4.94
CA GLY A 152 6.92 -6.68 -5.27
C GLY A 152 7.81 -6.36 -6.47
N TRP A 153 7.30 -5.64 -7.48
CA TRP A 153 8.11 -5.22 -8.62
C TRP A 153 8.89 -3.93 -8.36
N MET A 154 8.40 -3.02 -7.52
CA MET A 154 9.14 -1.80 -7.13
C MET A 154 10.42 -2.16 -6.38
N VAL A 155 10.35 -3.05 -5.39
CA VAL A 155 11.54 -3.47 -4.62
C VAL A 155 12.54 -4.30 -5.43
N ARG A 156 12.14 -4.82 -6.59
CA ARG A 156 13.03 -5.54 -7.52
C ARG A 156 13.73 -4.62 -8.50
N MET A 157 13.35 -3.34 -8.55
CA MET A 157 13.96 -2.40 -9.47
C MET A 157 15.44 -2.17 -9.14
N PRO A 158 16.28 -1.93 -10.15
CA PRO A 158 17.70 -1.61 -9.92
C PRO A 158 17.92 -0.42 -8.98
N VAL A 159 17.07 0.61 -9.05
CA VAL A 159 17.16 1.78 -8.16
C VAL A 159 16.99 1.41 -6.68
N TYR A 160 16.13 0.42 -6.37
CA TYR A 160 15.96 -0.06 -5.00
C TYR A 160 17.22 -0.76 -4.49
N ASP A 161 17.90 -1.51 -5.35
CA ASP A 161 19.18 -2.17 -5.05
C ASP A 161 20.31 -1.14 -4.85
N GLU A 162 20.28 -0.02 -5.61
CA GLU A 162 21.25 1.08 -5.48
C GLU A 162 21.06 1.86 -4.17
N ILE A 163 19.81 2.14 -3.79
CA ILE A 163 19.45 2.77 -2.50
C ILE A 163 19.87 1.86 -1.34
N ASN A 164 19.51 0.57 -1.42
CA ASN A 164 19.72 -0.41 -0.35
C ASN A 164 20.94 -1.29 -0.67
N MET A 165 22.09 -0.64 -0.84
CA MET A 165 23.33 -1.26 -1.31
C MET A 165 23.79 -2.40 -0.40
N GLY A 166 23.90 -3.60 -0.97
CA GLY A 166 24.34 -4.81 -0.27
C GLY A 166 23.17 -5.64 0.22
N THR A 167 23.38 -6.96 0.28
CA THR A 167 22.33 -7.94 0.55
C THR A 167 21.65 -7.74 1.91
N GLU A 168 22.43 -7.52 2.97
CA GLU A 168 21.88 -7.26 4.31
C GLU A 168 21.04 -5.99 4.34
N ASN A 169 21.52 -4.88 3.75
CA ASN A 169 20.78 -3.61 3.70
C ASN A 169 19.47 -3.77 2.91
N PHE A 170 19.50 -4.50 1.80
CA PHE A 170 18.29 -4.86 1.07
C PHE A 170 17.30 -5.62 1.97
N VAL A 171 17.73 -6.66 2.67
CA VAL A 171 16.85 -7.42 3.56
C VAL A 171 16.29 -6.53 4.68
N VAL A 172 17.15 -5.77 5.36
CA VAL A 172 16.75 -4.87 6.45
C VAL A 172 15.71 -3.85 5.97
N SER A 173 15.93 -3.22 4.82
CA SER A 173 15.00 -2.24 4.26
C SER A 173 13.62 -2.84 3.97
N ILE A 174 13.55 -4.07 3.45
CA ILE A 174 12.28 -4.78 3.21
C ILE A 174 11.51 -4.97 4.53
N TYR A 175 12.17 -5.46 5.58
CA TYR A 175 11.54 -5.62 6.89
C TYR A 175 11.09 -4.29 7.51
N GLN A 176 11.90 -3.24 7.40
CA GLN A 176 11.56 -1.93 7.94
C GLN A 176 10.42 -1.27 7.17
N HIS A 177 10.43 -1.32 5.85
CA HIS A 177 9.40 -0.69 5.01
C HIS A 177 8.03 -1.35 5.16
N PHE A 178 7.98 -2.68 5.32
CA PHE A 178 6.72 -3.42 5.26
C PHE A 178 6.33 -4.11 6.56
N TYR A 179 7.26 -4.53 7.42
CA TYR A 179 6.91 -5.11 8.73
C TYR A 179 7.07 -4.11 9.88
N HIS A 180 7.61 -2.91 9.60
CA HIS A 180 7.83 -1.86 10.60
C HIS A 180 8.72 -2.32 11.77
N ARG A 181 9.63 -3.27 11.51
CA ARG A 181 10.60 -3.78 12.49
C ARG A 181 11.91 -4.19 11.83
N TYR A 182 12.92 -4.42 12.65
CA TYR A 182 14.17 -5.06 12.21
C TYR A 182 13.97 -6.58 12.08
N PRO A 183 14.62 -7.27 11.12
CA PRO A 183 14.61 -8.73 11.06
C PRO A 183 15.29 -9.33 12.29
N THR A 184 14.88 -10.52 12.71
CA THR A 184 15.67 -11.31 13.66
C THR A 184 16.97 -11.81 12.99
N ASP A 185 17.96 -12.24 13.77
CA ASP A 185 19.23 -12.75 13.23
C ASP A 185 19.01 -13.91 12.25
N HIS A 186 18.07 -14.81 12.57
CA HIS A 186 17.72 -15.93 11.70
C HIS A 186 17.03 -15.47 10.41
N GLU A 187 16.09 -14.53 10.50
CA GLU A 187 15.44 -13.97 9.30
C GLU A 187 16.44 -13.26 8.40
N LEU A 188 17.36 -12.49 8.98
CA LEU A 188 18.39 -11.77 8.23
C LEU A 188 19.33 -12.73 7.52
N GLU A 189 19.81 -13.77 8.22
CA GLU A 189 20.67 -14.81 7.65
C GLU A 189 19.96 -15.53 6.48
N GLN A 190 18.78 -16.11 6.74
CA GLN A 190 18.07 -16.93 5.75
C GLN A 190 17.60 -16.12 4.54
N ALA A 191 17.16 -14.87 4.74
CA ALA A 191 16.78 -14.00 3.63
C ALA A 191 18.01 -13.54 2.82
N SER A 192 19.15 -13.29 3.48
CA SER A 192 20.40 -12.91 2.81
C SER A 192 20.90 -14.06 1.93
N ASP A 193 20.88 -15.30 2.44
CA ASP A 193 21.22 -16.49 1.66
C ASP A 193 20.37 -16.58 0.38
N MET A 194 19.06 -16.42 0.47
CA MET A 194 18.16 -16.42 -0.70
C MET A 194 18.51 -15.31 -1.71
N VAL A 195 18.78 -14.09 -1.22
CA VAL A 195 19.13 -12.96 -2.09
C VAL A 195 20.46 -13.20 -2.82
N ASP A 196 21.43 -13.83 -2.15
CA ASP A 196 22.75 -14.21 -2.70
C ASP A 196 22.73 -15.52 -3.50
N ARG A 197 21.54 -16.01 -3.84
CA ARG A 197 21.29 -17.23 -4.62
C ARG A 197 21.77 -18.52 -3.95
N GLN A 198 21.84 -18.51 -2.62
CA GLN A 198 22.01 -19.69 -1.79
C GLN A 198 20.65 -20.20 -1.32
N TRP A 199 20.58 -21.45 -0.90
CA TRP A 199 19.36 -22.02 -0.33
C TRP A 199 19.14 -21.48 1.07
N GLY A 200 17.96 -20.90 1.30
CA GLY A 200 17.49 -20.49 2.63
C GLY A 200 16.14 -21.12 2.96
N LEU A 201 15.82 -21.19 4.25
CA LEU A 201 14.51 -21.60 4.78
C LEU A 201 13.92 -20.45 5.60
N LEU A 202 12.92 -19.76 5.03
CA LEU A 202 12.26 -18.64 5.69
C LEU A 202 10.77 -18.97 5.88
N TYR A 203 10.28 -18.83 7.11
CA TYR A 203 8.88 -19.15 7.49
C TYR A 203 8.42 -20.55 7.05
N GLY A 204 9.32 -21.53 7.09
CA GLY A 204 9.03 -22.91 6.68
C GLY A 204 8.99 -23.14 5.17
N THR A 205 9.35 -22.13 4.36
CA THR A 205 9.40 -22.23 2.89
C THR A 205 10.84 -22.09 2.40
N ASN A 206 11.26 -23.01 1.54
CA ASN A 206 12.57 -22.94 0.90
C ASN A 206 12.56 -21.97 -0.27
N GLY A 207 13.66 -21.25 -0.46
CA GLY A 207 13.89 -20.36 -1.59
C GLY A 207 15.38 -20.28 -1.91
N ASN A 208 15.71 -19.81 -3.11
CA ASN A 208 17.10 -19.62 -3.51
C ASN A 208 17.32 -18.40 -4.41
N SER A 209 16.39 -17.45 -4.35
CA SER A 209 16.49 -16.22 -5.12
C SER A 209 15.86 -15.06 -4.37
N LYS A 210 16.28 -13.83 -4.72
CA LYS A 210 15.57 -12.60 -4.31
C LYS A 210 14.07 -12.66 -4.66
N ALA A 211 13.72 -13.34 -5.76
CA ALA A 211 12.32 -13.48 -6.15
C ALA A 211 11.53 -14.38 -5.18
N ASP A 212 12.14 -15.47 -4.73
CA ASP A 212 11.55 -16.36 -3.72
C ASP A 212 11.44 -15.66 -2.37
N PHE A 213 12.50 -14.96 -1.93
CA PHE A 213 12.45 -14.19 -0.69
C PHE A 213 11.28 -13.21 -0.68
N ILE A 214 11.15 -12.37 -1.72
CA ILE A 214 10.03 -11.42 -1.81
C ILE A 214 8.68 -12.15 -1.88
N GLY A 215 8.59 -13.26 -2.61
CA GLY A 215 7.35 -14.05 -2.69
C GLY A 215 6.94 -14.68 -1.35
N ILE A 216 7.90 -15.21 -0.59
CA ILE A 216 7.69 -15.77 0.75
C ILE A 216 7.28 -14.64 1.71
N PHE A 217 7.98 -13.51 1.66
CA PHE A 217 7.76 -12.35 2.52
C PHE A 217 6.36 -11.77 2.35
N THR A 218 5.91 -11.51 1.12
CA THR A 218 4.60 -10.85 0.88
C THR A 218 3.39 -11.75 1.21
N THR A 219 3.59 -13.04 1.45
CA THR A 219 2.50 -13.96 1.84
C THR A 219 2.27 -14.02 3.35
N GLN A 220 3.16 -13.45 4.17
CA GLN A 220 3.03 -13.53 5.62
C GLN A 220 1.96 -12.59 6.18
N GLY A 221 1.40 -12.94 7.34
CA GLY A 221 0.45 -12.09 8.06
C GLY A 221 1.03 -10.73 8.46
N GLU A 222 2.33 -10.67 8.78
CA GLU A 222 3.02 -9.42 9.09
C GLU A 222 3.03 -8.44 7.92
N PHE A 223 3.09 -8.94 6.67
CA PHE A 223 2.99 -8.08 5.49
C PHE A 223 1.64 -7.38 5.43
N LYS A 224 0.56 -8.14 5.64
CA LYS A 224 -0.81 -7.59 5.70
C LYS A 224 -0.98 -6.61 6.85
N GLN A 225 -0.38 -6.90 8.01
CA GLN A 225 -0.37 -5.98 9.14
C GLN A 225 0.34 -4.66 8.81
N GLY A 226 1.46 -4.73 8.09
CA GLY A 226 2.14 -3.55 7.55
C GLY A 226 1.27 -2.71 6.62
N ILE A 227 0.52 -3.35 5.72
CA ILE A 227 -0.45 -2.64 4.87
C ILE A 227 -1.48 -1.91 5.74
N ILE A 228 -2.01 -2.56 6.77
CA ILE A 228 -2.98 -1.94 7.70
C ILE A 228 -2.36 -0.72 8.38
N ILE A 229 -1.15 -0.85 8.94
CA ILE A 229 -0.43 0.27 9.59
C ILE A 229 -0.28 1.44 8.62
N ASN A 230 0.24 1.19 7.41
CA ASN A 230 0.47 2.24 6.41
C ASN A 230 -0.83 2.96 6.02
N VAL A 231 -1.95 2.24 5.85
CA VAL A 231 -3.24 2.84 5.49
C VAL A 231 -3.79 3.68 6.66
N PHE A 232 -3.65 3.20 7.90
CA PHE A 232 -4.04 3.95 9.09
C PHE A 232 -3.23 5.23 9.28
N GLU A 233 -1.89 5.14 9.14
CA GLU A 233 -1.00 6.31 9.22
C GLU A 233 -1.33 7.32 8.11
N SER A 234 -1.60 6.86 6.89
CA SER A 234 -1.83 7.72 5.73
C SER A 234 -3.17 8.48 5.77
N TYR A 235 -4.23 7.86 6.31
CA TYR A 235 -5.59 8.43 6.25
C TYR A 235 -6.13 8.92 7.59
N LEU A 236 -5.70 8.31 8.71
CA LEU A 236 -6.16 8.65 10.05
C LEU A 236 -5.05 9.27 10.93
N ASN A 237 -3.82 9.37 10.43
CA ASN A 237 -2.66 9.94 11.14
C ASN A 237 -2.41 9.30 12.52
N ARG A 238 -2.69 7.99 12.65
CA ARG A 238 -2.42 7.21 13.87
C ARG A 238 -2.14 5.76 13.52
N LEU A 239 -1.62 5.01 14.49
CA LEU A 239 -1.52 3.55 14.39
C LEU A 239 -2.88 2.88 14.66
N PRO A 240 -3.14 1.71 14.05
CA PRO A 240 -4.30 0.89 14.40
C PRO A 240 -4.14 0.33 15.82
N THR A 241 -5.25 0.19 16.53
CA THR A 241 -5.29 -0.56 17.79
C THR A 241 -5.12 -2.07 17.53
N THR A 242 -4.85 -2.87 18.56
CA THR A 242 -4.79 -4.34 18.44
C THR A 242 -6.09 -4.92 17.90
N VAL A 243 -7.25 -4.40 18.34
CA VAL A 243 -8.57 -4.87 17.89
C VAL A 243 -8.82 -4.53 16.43
N GLU A 244 -8.45 -3.32 16.00
CA GLU A 244 -8.57 -2.93 14.60
C GLU A 244 -7.64 -3.76 13.71
N SER A 245 -6.40 -3.98 14.16
CA SER A 245 -5.41 -4.78 13.44
C SER A 245 -5.90 -6.20 13.19
N ASP A 246 -6.43 -6.87 14.23
CA ASP A 246 -6.99 -8.22 14.12
C ASP A 246 -8.22 -8.24 13.18
N ARG A 247 -9.14 -7.29 13.34
CA ARG A 247 -10.32 -7.15 12.47
C ARG A 247 -9.94 -7.02 10.99
N PHE A 248 -9.03 -6.10 10.67
CA PHE A 248 -8.65 -5.86 9.27
C PHE A 248 -7.75 -6.95 8.71
N LEU A 249 -6.97 -7.64 9.55
CA LEU A 249 -6.20 -8.82 9.12
C LEU A 249 -7.13 -9.95 8.67
N ASN A 250 -8.23 -10.17 9.39
CA ASN A 250 -9.27 -11.12 8.98
C ASN A 250 -9.90 -10.70 7.65
N HIS A 251 -10.28 -9.41 7.48
CA HIS A 251 -10.82 -8.92 6.21
C HIS A 251 -9.87 -9.07 5.02
N LEU A 252 -8.58 -8.76 5.18
CA LEU A 252 -7.56 -8.98 4.14
C LEU A 252 -7.30 -10.48 3.87
N SER A 253 -7.64 -11.36 4.81
CA SER A 253 -7.57 -12.81 4.62
C SER A 253 -8.82 -13.35 3.92
N ASP A 254 -9.96 -12.69 4.10
CA ASP A 254 -11.23 -12.97 3.41
C ASP A 254 -11.31 -12.32 2.00
N GLY A 255 -10.20 -11.79 1.50
CA GLY A 255 -10.10 -11.28 0.12
C GLY A 255 -10.38 -9.78 -0.04
N TRP A 256 -10.35 -8.99 1.04
CA TRP A 256 -10.23 -7.54 0.87
C TRP A 256 -8.85 -7.19 0.31
N ASP A 257 -8.83 -6.20 -0.56
CA ASP A 257 -7.61 -5.59 -1.09
C ASP A 257 -7.32 -4.24 -0.40
N TYR A 258 -6.19 -3.65 -0.78
CA TYR A 258 -5.78 -2.32 -0.33
C TYR A 258 -6.86 -1.26 -0.59
N GLN A 259 -7.49 -1.26 -1.79
CA GLN A 259 -8.46 -0.23 -2.15
C GLN A 259 -9.73 -0.33 -1.30
N LYS A 260 -10.16 -1.55 -0.97
CA LYS A 260 -11.32 -1.80 -0.11
C LYS A 260 -11.03 -1.40 1.34
N LEU A 261 -9.83 -1.68 1.87
CA LEU A 261 -9.43 -1.20 3.19
C LEU A 261 -9.34 0.33 3.24
N GLN A 262 -8.69 0.95 2.25
CA GLN A 262 -8.61 2.41 2.10
C GLN A 262 -10.02 3.02 2.09
N ARG A 263 -10.93 2.48 1.26
CA ARG A 263 -12.31 2.96 1.17
C ARG A 263 -13.07 2.79 2.47
N TYR A 264 -12.88 1.68 3.17
CA TYR A 264 -13.50 1.45 4.47
C TYR A 264 -13.12 2.56 5.47
N LEU A 265 -11.83 2.93 5.56
CA LEU A 265 -11.40 4.00 6.47
C LEU A 265 -11.91 5.38 6.04
N LEU A 266 -11.88 5.68 4.73
CA LEU A 266 -12.36 6.96 4.20
C LEU A 266 -13.89 7.15 4.31
N THR A 267 -14.65 6.07 4.52
CA THR A 267 -16.10 6.13 4.80
C THR A 267 -16.43 6.18 6.29
N ASP A 268 -15.44 5.95 7.17
CA ASP A 268 -15.61 5.94 8.61
C ASP A 268 -15.90 7.35 9.16
N SER A 269 -16.72 7.41 10.19
CA SER A 269 -16.97 8.59 11.01
C SER A 269 -15.71 9.29 11.47
N GLU A 270 -14.66 8.55 11.85
CA GLU A 270 -13.39 9.14 12.27
C GLU A 270 -12.75 9.97 11.15
N PHE A 271 -12.73 9.43 9.92
CA PHE A 271 -12.23 10.19 8.78
C PHE A 271 -13.16 11.35 8.44
N VAL A 272 -14.48 11.17 8.45
CA VAL A 272 -15.45 12.22 8.09
C VAL A 272 -15.40 13.41 9.05
N ASN A 273 -15.20 13.17 10.35
CA ASN A 273 -15.24 14.19 11.39
C ASN A 273 -13.88 14.82 11.74
N GLY A 274 -12.77 14.24 11.25
CA GLY A 274 -11.41 14.74 11.48
C GLY A 274 -11.07 16.05 10.77
#